data_AF-A0A258HLS7-F1
#
_entry.id   AF-A0A258HLS7-F1
#
_cell.length_a   1.000
_cell.length_b   1.000
_cell.length_c   1.000
_cell.angle_alpha   90.00
_cell.angle_beta   90.00
_cell.angle_gamma   90.00
#
_symmetry.space_group_name_H-M   'P 1'
#
loop_
_entity.id
_entity.type
_entity.pdbx_description
1 polymer ?
#
loop_
_entity_poly.entity_id
_entity_poly.type
_entity_poly.pdbx_seq_one_letter_code
_entity_poly.pdbx_strand_id
1 'polypeptide(L)' 'MTDAPPGTGRPRDPDLDTDTPHARPAERLEGKPDQLNEKHGDAEDRQEALLDEGVEETFPASDSVSAKRIN' A
#
# COMPACT_ATOMS: atom_id res chain seq x y z
N MET A 1 -48.65 -29.39 21.04
CA MET A 1 -47.81 -28.24 20.64
C MET A 1 -46.75 -28.78 19.69
N THR A 2 -47.00 -28.65 18.39
CA THR A 2 -46.05 -29.06 17.33
C THR A 2 -44.98 -27.98 17.22
N ASP A 3 -43.73 -28.35 17.49
CA ASP A 3 -42.58 -27.45 17.35
C ASP A 3 -42.35 -27.15 15.86
N ALA A 4 -42.14 -25.88 15.52
CA ALA A 4 -41.98 -25.43 14.14
C ALA A 4 -40.58 -25.78 13.62
N PRO A 5 -40.40 -26.13 12.34
CA PRO A 5 -39.08 -26.46 11.80
C PRO A 5 -38.15 -25.24 11.89
N PRO A 6 -36.91 -25.38 12.38
CA PRO A 6 -35.96 -24.29 12.41
C PRO A 6 -35.49 -24.02 10.97
N GLY A 7 -35.88 -22.90 10.38
CA GLY A 7 -35.34 -22.58 9.05
C GLY A 7 -36.02 -21.51 8.21
N THR A 8 -36.93 -20.69 8.73
CA THR A 8 -37.50 -19.58 7.94
C THR A 8 -37.29 -18.23 8.63
N GLY A 9 -36.07 -17.98 9.10
CA GLY A 9 -35.66 -16.66 9.57
C GLY A 9 -35.26 -15.79 8.38
N ARG A 10 -35.70 -14.53 8.37
CA ARG A 10 -35.21 -13.48 7.45
C ARG A 10 -33.66 -13.49 7.48
N PRO A 11 -32.97 -13.29 6.34
CA PRO A 11 -31.52 -13.20 6.32
C PRO A 11 -31.04 -12.19 7.38
N ARG A 12 -30.04 -12.60 8.17
CA ARG A 12 -29.47 -11.76 9.22
C ARG A 12 -28.82 -10.54 8.58
N ASP A 13 -29.04 -9.38 9.20
CA ASP A 13 -28.39 -8.16 8.79
C ASP A 13 -26.91 -8.24 9.20
N PRO A 14 -25.97 -8.21 8.24
CA PRO A 14 -24.55 -8.36 8.54
C PRO A 14 -24.02 -7.25 9.44
N ASP A 15 -24.63 -6.06 9.42
CA ASP A 15 -24.22 -4.92 10.25
C ASP A 15 -24.62 -5.10 11.73
N LEU A 16 -25.56 -6.00 12.01
CA LEU A 16 -26.07 -6.28 13.36
C LEU A 16 -25.59 -7.64 13.91
N ASP A 17 -24.92 -8.46 13.10
CA ASP A 17 -24.44 -9.78 13.49
C ASP A 17 -23.00 -9.68 14.05
N THR A 18 -22.83 -10.14 15.29
CA THR A 18 -21.54 -10.09 16.01
C THR A 18 -20.51 -11.04 15.40
N ASP A 19 -20.96 -12.09 14.71
CA ASP A 19 -20.07 -13.04 14.04
C ASP A 19 -19.62 -12.54 12.66
N THR A 20 -20.15 -11.40 12.17
CA THR A 20 -19.72 -10.82 10.89
C THR A 20 -18.31 -10.24 11.01
N PRO A 21 -17.38 -10.62 10.12
CA PRO A 21 -16.04 -10.04 10.11
C PRO A 21 -16.10 -8.55 9.77
N HIS A 22 -15.36 -7.72 10.52
CA HIS A 22 -15.33 -6.27 10.34
C HIS A 22 -14.81 -5.79 8.97
N ALA A 23 -14.23 -6.67 8.17
CA ALA A 23 -13.73 -6.34 6.84
C ALA A 23 -13.95 -7.50 5.87
N ARG A 24 -14.14 -7.17 4.59
CA ARG A 24 -14.14 -8.16 3.51
C ARG A 24 -12.70 -8.64 3.27
N PRO A 25 -12.48 -9.94 3.05
CA PRO A 25 -11.17 -10.44 2.64
C PRO A 25 -10.80 -9.85 1.27
N ALA A 26 -9.58 -9.33 1.15
CA ALA A 26 -9.01 -8.91 -0.12
C ALA A 26 -8.32 -10.10 -0.80
N GLU A 27 -8.27 -10.08 -2.13
CA GLU A 27 -7.47 -11.03 -2.89
C GLU A 27 -5.98 -10.83 -2.54
N ARG A 28 -5.29 -11.94 -2.28
CA ARG A 28 -3.85 -11.90 -2.01
C ARG A 28 -3.12 -11.63 -3.31
N LEU A 29 -2.43 -10.50 -3.38
CA LEU A 29 -1.45 -10.24 -4.42
C LEU A 29 -0.18 -11.04 -4.09
N GLU A 30 0.36 -11.76 -5.07
CA GLU A 30 1.62 -12.48 -4.95
C GLU A 30 2.80 -11.54 -5.27
N GLY A 31 3.93 -11.74 -4.58
CA GLY A 31 5.15 -10.96 -4.78
C GLY A 31 5.41 -9.90 -3.70
N LYS A 32 6.45 -9.09 -3.89
CA LYS A 32 6.72 -7.94 -3.03
C LYS A 32 5.64 -6.88 -3.29
N PRO A 33 5.03 -6.29 -2.25
CA PRO A 33 4.23 -5.08 -2.40
C PRO A 33 5.13 -4.02 -3.01
N ASP A 34 4.90 -3.69 -4.27
CA ASP A 34 5.74 -2.74 -4.98
C ASP A 34 5.42 -1.32 -4.51
N GLN A 35 6.22 -0.83 -3.56
CA GLN A 35 6.15 0.54 -3.03
C GLN A 35 6.68 1.58 -4.04
N LEU A 36 7.21 1.13 -5.19
CA LEU A 36 7.86 1.96 -6.20
C LEU A 36 7.17 1.87 -7.56
N ASN A 37 6.07 1.13 -7.69
CA ASN A 37 5.38 0.90 -8.97
C ASN A 37 4.98 2.23 -9.65
N GLU A 38 4.70 3.26 -8.86
CA GLU A 38 4.36 4.60 -9.33
C GLU A 38 5.57 5.46 -9.73
N LYS A 39 6.80 5.09 -9.30
CA LYS A 39 8.01 5.91 -9.44
C LYS A 39 9.03 5.38 -10.46
N HIS A 40 8.75 4.25 -11.09
CA HIS A 40 9.70 3.60 -12.00
C HIS A 40 9.85 4.27 -13.38
N GLY A 41 9.04 5.29 -13.69
CA GLY A 41 8.96 5.88 -15.04
C GLY A 41 9.65 7.23 -15.26
N ASP A 42 10.05 7.95 -14.21
CA ASP A 42 10.34 9.39 -14.33
C ASP A 42 11.84 9.76 -14.35
N ALA A 43 12.75 8.79 -14.29
CA ALA A 43 14.20 9.07 -14.27
C ALA A 43 14.92 8.47 -15.49
N GLU A 44 15.32 9.33 -16.43
CA GLU A 44 16.07 8.93 -17.63
C GLU A 44 17.53 8.50 -17.33
N ASP A 45 18.08 8.87 -16.15
CA ASP A 45 19.36 8.38 -15.62
C ASP A 45 19.30 8.25 -14.08
N ARG A 46 19.76 7.10 -13.54
CA ARG A 46 19.86 6.82 -12.10
C ARG A 46 20.74 7.83 -11.37
N GLN A 47 21.74 8.41 -12.04
CA GLN A 47 22.59 9.43 -11.43
C GLN A 47 21.88 10.78 -11.27
N GLU A 48 21.01 11.16 -12.21
CA GLU A 48 20.22 12.40 -12.08
C GLU A 48 19.18 12.29 -10.97
N ALA A 49 18.51 11.15 -10.83
CA ALA A 49 17.56 10.94 -9.74
C ALA A 49 18.19 11.09 -8.34
N LEU A 50 19.41 10.57 -8.16
CA LEU A 50 20.15 10.70 -6.90
C LEU A 50 20.64 12.14 -6.65
N LEU A 51 20.92 12.89 -7.71
CA LEU A 51 21.31 14.29 -7.60
C LEU A 51 20.12 15.17 -7.20
N ASP A 52 18.96 14.92 -7.79
CA ASP A 52 17.72 15.67 -7.54
C ASP A 52 17.25 15.50 -6.08
N GLU A 53 17.13 14.26 -5.61
CA GLU A 53 16.76 13.93 -4.22
C GLU A 53 17.74 14.56 -3.21
N GLY A 54 19.04 14.46 -3.48
CA GLY A 54 20.05 15.06 -2.60
C GLY A 54 19.99 16.59 -2.54
N VAL A 55 19.63 17.26 -3.63
CA VAL A 55 19.51 18.72 -3.69
C VAL A 55 18.33 19.20 -2.84
N GLU A 56 17.21 18.48 -2.87
CA GLU A 56 16.03 18.80 -2.05
C GLU A 56 16.28 18.61 -0.55
N GLU A 57 17.13 17.65 -0.16
CA GLU A 57 17.48 17.37 1.24
C GLU A 57 18.69 18.20 1.76
N THR A 58 19.29 19.04 0.92
CA THR A 58 20.48 19.84 1.26
C THR A 58 20.11 21.13 2.00
N PHE A 59 20.85 21.43 3.08
CA PHE A 59 20.66 22.67 3.83
C PHE A 59 21.33 23.87 3.14
N PRO A 60 20.79 25.10 3.32
CA PRO A 60 21.33 26.31 2.68
C PRO A 60 22.80 26.64 2.99
N ALA A 61 23.36 26.06 4.05
CA ALA A 61 24.74 26.29 4.51
C ALA A 61 25.69 25.09 4.31
N SER A 62 25.22 24.00 3.69
CA SER A 62 26.04 22.81 3.41
C SER A 62 26.79 22.91 2.09
N ASP A 63 27.88 22.13 1.95
CA ASP A 63 28.54 21.88 0.66
C ASP A 63 27.58 21.21 -0.33
N SER A 64 27.77 21.42 -1.63
CA SER A 64 26.92 20.85 -2.67
C SER A 64 26.98 19.32 -2.72
N VAL A 65 25.89 18.70 -3.14
CA VAL A 65 25.77 17.24 -3.26
C VAL A 65 26.74 16.72 -4.33
N SER A 66 27.52 15.70 -3.97
CA SER A 66 28.42 15.01 -4.90
C SER A 66 27.95 13.57 -5.11
N ALA A 67 27.43 13.27 -6.30
CA ALA A 67 27.13 11.90 -6.69
C ALA A 67 28.44 11.08 -6.81
N LYS A 68 28.51 9.96 -6.09
CA LYS A 68 29.65 9.04 -6.16
C LYS A 68 29.71 8.42 -7.56
N ARG A 69 30.77 8.74 -8.32
CA ARG A 69 31.12 7.97 -9.52
C ARG A 69 31.69 6.63 -9.10
N ILE A 70 30.97 5.55 -9.42
CA ILE A 70 31.42 4.17 -9.24
C ILE A 70 31.98 3.73 -10.59
N ASN A 71 33.31 3.50 -10.65
CA ASN A 71 34.00 2.90 -11.79
C ASN A 71 34.08 1.38 -11.61
#